data_AF-A0A4S1G317-F1
#
_entry.id   AF-A0A4S1G317-F1
#
_cell.length_a   1.000
_cell.length_b   1.000
_cell.length_c   1.000
_cell.angle_alpha   90.00
_cell.angle_beta   90.00
_cell.angle_gamma   90.00
#
_symmetry.space_group_name_H-M   'P 1'
#
loop_
_entity.id
_entity.type
_entity.pdbx_description
1 polymer ?
#
loop_
_entity_poly.entity_id
_entity_poly.type
_entity_poly.pdbx_seq_one_letter_code
_entity_poly.pdbx_strand_id
1 'polypeptide(L)'
;EPMLWLSSEKGLATRQEALPLALLDPYCGFREAALNALDAAGRRYRIAAGSASLAGLRAAVDAGIALTPRTRRFAHSGIVEASSELDLPPLPMADFAIRLGREAPRSARDLAELL
;
A
#
# COMPACT_ATOMS: atom_id res chain seq x y z
N GLU A 1 2.33 10.13 -6.88
CA GLU A 1 1.03 10.20 -6.18
C GLU A 1 1.25 10.03 -4.68
N PRO A 2 0.53 10.73 -3.78
CA PRO A 2 0.69 10.55 -2.34
C PRO A 2 0.39 9.11 -1.90
N MET A 3 1.29 8.52 -1.11
CA MET A 3 0.99 7.29 -0.39
C MET A 3 0.35 7.61 0.95
N LEU A 4 -0.65 6.80 1.29
CA LEU A 4 -1.45 6.92 2.51
C LEU A 4 -1.44 5.57 3.21
N TRP A 5 -1.57 5.62 4.53
CA TRP A 5 -1.94 4.43 5.28
C TRP A 5 -3.44 4.23 5.16
N LEU A 6 -3.85 3.03 4.78
CA LEU A 6 -5.25 2.68 4.59
C LEU A 6 -5.66 1.54 5.51
N SER A 7 -6.85 1.64 6.10
CA SER A 7 -7.43 0.62 6.98
C SER A 7 -8.93 0.47 6.74
N SER A 8 -9.53 -0.60 7.28
CA SER A 8 -11.00 -0.71 7.31
C SER A 8 -11.61 0.51 7.99
N GLU A 9 -12.76 0.96 7.48
CA GLU A 9 -13.62 1.95 8.15
C GLU A 9 -14.12 1.45 9.52
N LYS A 10 -14.18 0.12 9.69
CA LYS A 10 -14.56 -0.55 10.94
C LYS A 10 -13.43 -0.53 11.98
N GLY A 11 -12.25 -0.03 11.61
CA GLY A 11 -11.04 -0.08 12.41
C GLY A 11 -10.32 -1.43 12.34
N LEU A 12 -9.28 -1.56 13.16
CA LEU A 12 -8.51 -2.81 13.27
C LEU A 12 -9.19 -3.77 14.25
N ALA A 13 -9.33 -5.03 13.86
CA ALA A 13 -9.94 -6.07 14.69
C ALA A 13 -9.13 -6.36 15.97
N THR A 14 -7.84 -6.06 15.96
CA THR A 14 -6.95 -6.27 17.12
C THR A 14 -6.15 -5.01 17.42
N ARG A 15 -6.19 -4.55 18.67
CA ARG A 15 -5.28 -3.51 19.19
C ARG A 15 -4.06 -4.19 19.80
N GLN A 16 -3.07 -4.50 18.96
CA GLN A 16 -1.80 -5.07 19.39
C GLN A 16 -0.73 -3.98 19.49
N GLU A 17 0.32 -4.28 20.26
CA GLU A 17 1.49 -3.43 20.42
C GLU A 17 2.25 -3.21 19.10
N ALA A 18 2.20 -4.21 18.20
CA ALA A 18 2.78 -4.15 16.87
C ALA A 18 1.68 -3.93 15.82
N LEU A 19 1.92 -2.97 14.93
CA LEU A 19 1.00 -2.63 13.85
C LEU A 19 0.83 -3.81 12.88
N PRO A 20 -0.40 -4.30 12.63
CA PRO A 20 -0.64 -5.37 11.69
C PRO A 20 -0.62 -4.83 10.25
N LEU A 21 0.31 -5.31 9.43
CA LEU A 21 0.45 -4.90 8.04
C LEU A 21 -0.08 -5.96 7.07
N ALA A 22 -0.82 -5.49 6.08
CA ALA A 22 -1.16 -6.23 4.87
C ALA A 22 -0.24 -5.74 3.74
N LEU A 23 0.62 -6.61 3.23
CA LEU A 23 1.63 -6.26 2.22
C LEU A 23 1.56 -7.18 1.01
N LEU A 24 1.97 -6.65 -0.15
CA LEU A 24 2.22 -7.47 -1.33
C LEU A 24 3.54 -8.24 -1.16
N ASP A 25 3.80 -9.16 -2.10
CA ASP A 25 5.04 -9.92 -2.19
C ASP A 25 6.31 -9.05 -2.11
N PRO A 26 7.47 -9.66 -1.78
CA PRO A 26 8.76 -8.97 -1.78
C PRO A 26 9.03 -8.17 -3.06
N TYR A 27 9.83 -7.10 -2.96
CA TYR A 27 10.16 -6.14 -4.04
C TYR A 27 9.04 -5.18 -4.46
N CYS A 28 7.92 -5.15 -3.73
CA CYS A 28 6.90 -4.11 -3.91
C CYS A 28 7.38 -2.76 -3.34
N GLY A 29 7.46 -1.71 -4.16
CA GLY A 29 7.91 -0.39 -3.69
C GLY A 29 7.07 0.19 -2.54
N PHE A 30 5.76 -0.09 -2.49
CA PHE A 30 4.92 0.29 -1.36
C PHE A 30 5.28 -0.45 -0.07
N ARG A 31 5.68 -1.72 -0.18
CA ARG A 31 6.13 -2.53 0.95
C ARG A 31 7.40 -1.90 1.52
N GLU A 32 8.41 -1.69 0.69
CA GLU A 32 9.69 -1.11 1.11
C GLU A 32 9.51 0.28 1.72
N ALA A 33 8.71 1.15 1.09
CA ALA A 33 8.43 2.49 1.61
C ALA A 33 7.81 2.45 3.03
N ALA A 34 6.85 1.56 3.26
CA ALA A 34 6.24 1.40 4.57
C ALA A 34 7.19 0.86 5.62
N LEU A 35 7.93 -0.21 5.30
CA LEU A 35 8.86 -0.81 6.25
C LEU A 35 9.94 0.21 6.64
N ASN A 36 10.54 0.89 5.66
CA ASN A 36 11.54 1.92 5.91
C ASN A 36 10.99 3.08 6.77
N ALA A 37 9.76 3.54 6.50
CA ALA A 37 9.15 4.61 7.28
C ALA A 37 8.87 4.19 8.73
N LEU A 38 8.39 2.96 8.94
CA LEU A 38 8.12 2.42 10.27
C LEU A 38 9.41 2.16 11.05
N ASP A 39 10.43 1.60 10.39
CA ASP A 39 11.74 1.35 10.98
C ASP A 39 12.40 2.68 11.40
N ALA A 40 12.37 3.70 10.53
CA ALA A 40 12.90 5.03 10.84
C ALA A 40 12.17 5.72 12.00
N ALA A 41 10.86 5.45 12.16
CA ALA A 41 10.06 5.96 13.26
C ALA A 41 10.11 5.08 14.53
N GLY A 42 10.86 3.96 14.51
CA GLY A 42 10.92 3.00 15.63
C GLY A 42 9.58 2.34 15.95
N ARG A 43 8.65 2.29 14.99
CA ARG A 43 7.31 1.72 15.17
C ARG A 43 7.35 0.22 14.94
N ARG A 44 6.98 -0.56 15.95
CA ARG A 44 6.87 -2.01 15.80
C ARG A 44 5.70 -2.38 14.89
N TYR A 45 5.96 -3.34 14.01
CA TYR A 45 4.96 -3.89 13.12
C TYR A 45 5.14 -5.40 12.97
N ARG A 46 4.13 -6.05 12.40
CA ARG A 46 4.20 -7.43 11.95
C ARG A 46 3.48 -7.57 10.62
N ILE A 47 3.91 -8.51 9.79
CA ILE A 47 3.20 -8.87 8.56
C ILE A 47 2.05 -9.79 8.96
N ALA A 48 0.84 -9.23 9.06
CA ALA A 48 -0.36 -9.94 9.45
C ALA A 48 -1.03 -10.65 8.27
N ALA A 49 -0.87 -10.11 7.07
CA ALA A 49 -1.33 -10.71 5.83
C ALA A 49 -0.34 -10.42 4.69
N GLY A 50 -0.02 -11.46 3.92
CA GLY A 50 0.72 -11.35 2.66
C GLY A 50 -0.17 -11.83 1.51
N SER A 51 -0.14 -11.14 0.37
CA SER A 51 -0.89 -11.54 -0.83
C SER A 51 -0.17 -11.13 -2.11
N ALA A 52 -0.06 -12.05 -3.06
CA ALA A 52 0.38 -11.77 -4.43
C ALA A 52 -0.65 -10.96 -5.25
N SER A 53 -1.89 -10.85 -4.76
CA SER A 53 -2.99 -10.16 -5.46
C SER A 53 -3.49 -8.93 -4.70
N LEU A 54 -3.84 -7.88 -5.43
CA LEU A 54 -4.50 -6.70 -4.87
C LEU A 54 -5.87 -7.04 -4.27
N ALA A 55 -6.60 -8.00 -4.85
CA ALA A 55 -7.90 -8.43 -4.34
C ALA A 55 -7.78 -9.09 -2.95
N GLY A 56 -6.83 -10.02 -2.76
CA GLY A 56 -6.59 -10.63 -1.46
C GLY A 56 -6.11 -9.62 -0.41
N LEU A 57 -5.26 -8.68 -0.83
CA LEU A 57 -4.82 -7.58 0.03
C LEU A 57 -6.00 -6.73 0.48
N ARG A 58 -6.88 -6.37 -0.47
CA ARG A 58 -8.07 -5.57 -0.24
C ARG A 58 -9.01 -6.26 0.75
N ALA A 59 -9.25 -7.55 0.57
CA ALA A 59 -10.10 -8.34 1.47
C ALA A 59 -9.56 -8.35 2.92
N ALA A 60 -8.25 -8.51 3.11
CA ALA A 60 -7.64 -8.48 4.43
C ALA A 60 -7.79 -7.11 5.13
N VAL A 61 -7.60 -6.03 4.37
CA VAL A 61 -7.74 -4.67 4.90
C VAL A 61 -9.20 -4.34 5.21
N ASP A 62 -10.15 -4.72 4.34
CA ASP A 62 -11.57 -4.43 4.52
C ASP A 62 -12.16 -5.18 5.73
N ALA A 63 -11.70 -6.41 5.95
CA ALA A 63 -12.00 -7.21 7.13
C ALA A 63 -11.40 -6.66 8.44
N GLY A 64 -10.59 -5.59 8.38
CA GLY A 64 -9.96 -4.99 9.56
C GLY A 64 -8.79 -5.82 10.13
N ILE A 65 -8.27 -6.79 9.37
CA ILE A 65 -7.17 -7.65 9.83
C ILE A 65 -5.87 -6.84 9.94
N ALA A 66 -5.67 -5.90 9.02
CA ALA A 66 -4.42 -5.14 8.91
C ALA A 66 -4.60 -3.83 8.13
N LEU A 67 -3.62 -2.93 8.27
CA LEU A 67 -3.51 -1.71 7.47
C LEU A 67 -2.48 -1.88 6.33
N THR A 68 -2.57 -1.06 5.30
CA THR A 68 -1.68 -1.17 4.11
C THR A 68 -1.24 0.21 3.59
N PRO A 69 0.01 0.34 3.10
CA PRO A 69 0.49 1.56 2.44
C PRO A 69 0.07 1.58 0.97
N ARG A 70 -0.82 2.48 0.54
CA ARG A 70 -1.25 2.56 -0.86
C ARG A 70 -1.63 3.98 -1.26
N THR A 71 -1.84 4.22 -2.55
CA THR A 71 -2.41 5.49 -3.01
C THR A 71 -3.91 5.54 -2.76
N ARG A 72 -4.51 6.73 -2.86
CA ARG A 72 -5.95 6.92 -2.69
C ARG A 72 -6.78 6.10 -3.68
N ARG A 73 -6.24 5.76 -4.85
CA ARG A 73 -6.90 4.87 -5.84
C ARG A 73 -7.15 3.46 -5.32
N PHE A 74 -6.37 3.01 -4.34
CA PHE A 74 -6.65 1.72 -3.72
C PHE A 74 -7.93 1.76 -2.90
N ALA A 75 -8.29 2.92 -2.33
CA ALA A 75 -9.49 3.11 -1.53
C ALA A 75 -10.77 2.79 -2.33
N HIS A 76 -11.74 2.20 -1.64
CA HIS A 76 -13.06 1.79 -2.14
C HIS A 76 -13.99 1.72 -0.93
N SER A 77 -15.30 1.46 -1.10
CA SER A 77 -16.23 1.27 0.02
C SER A 77 -15.63 0.34 1.08
N GLY A 78 -15.63 0.74 2.34
CA GLY A 78 -15.08 -0.06 3.44
C GLY A 78 -13.63 0.19 3.83
N ILE A 79 -12.81 0.88 3.00
CA ILE A 79 -11.41 1.20 3.36
C ILE A 79 -11.15 2.68 3.16
N VAL A 80 -10.66 3.28 4.24
CA VAL A 80 -10.41 4.71 4.41
C VAL A 80 -8.97 4.94 4.79
N GLU A 81 -8.57 6.21 4.87
CA GLU A 81 -7.31 6.58 5.48
C GLU A 81 -7.29 6.17 6.96
N ALA A 82 -6.16 5.62 7.39
CA ALA A 82 -6.00 5.14 8.75
C ALA A 82 -6.10 6.28 9.76
N SER A 83 -6.68 5.99 10.93
CA SER A 83 -6.84 6.98 12.00
C SER A 83 -5.50 7.58 12.43
N SER A 84 -5.48 8.89 12.66
CA SER A 84 -4.33 9.60 13.21
C SER A 84 -3.93 9.10 14.61
N GLU A 85 -4.85 8.46 15.33
CA GLU A 85 -4.60 7.83 16.65
C GLU A 85 -3.58 6.69 16.58
N LEU A 86 -3.36 6.11 15.40
CA LEU A 86 -2.37 5.05 15.19
C LEU A 86 -0.93 5.57 15.14
N ASP A 87 -0.74 6.90 15.15
CA ASP A 87 0.56 7.58 15.17
C ASP A 87 1.52 6.99 14.14
N LEU A 88 1.04 6.99 12.89
CA LEU A 88 1.72 6.40 11.74
C LEU A 88 2.64 7.44 11.09
N PRO A 89 3.88 7.05 10.72
CA PRO A 89 4.80 7.98 10.07
C PRO A 89 4.29 8.38 8.68
N PRO A 90 4.68 9.56 8.17
CA PRO A 90 4.36 9.94 6.80
C PRO A 90 5.01 8.98 5.80
N LEU A 91 4.35 8.76 4.67
CA LEU A 91 4.87 7.96 3.56
C LEU A 91 5.35 8.86 2.42
N PRO A 92 6.35 8.43 1.62
CA PRO A 92 6.80 9.19 0.48
C PRO A 92 5.78 9.19 -0.67
N MET A 93 6.09 9.92 -1.74
CA MET A 93 5.31 9.86 -2.97
C MET A 93 5.58 8.55 -3.71
N ALA A 94 4.52 7.91 -4.22
CA ALA A 94 4.64 6.81 -5.17
C ALA A 94 4.92 7.37 -6.57
N ASP A 95 6.04 6.99 -7.16
CA ASP A 95 6.38 7.35 -8.54
C ASP A 95 5.99 6.23 -9.50
N PHE A 96 5.39 6.64 -10.62
CA PHE A 96 5.00 5.75 -11.70
C PHE A 96 5.70 6.21 -12.97
N ALA A 97 6.16 5.25 -13.77
CA ALA A 97 6.80 5.55 -15.04
C ALA A 97 6.48 4.48 -16.06
N ILE A 98 6.31 4.90 -17.30
CA ILE A 98 6.22 4.00 -18.44
C ILE A 98 7.64 3.68 -18.90
N ARG A 99 7.93 2.39 -19.04
CA ARG A 99 9.22 1.89 -19.53
C ARG A 99 9.01 1.28 -20.91
N LEU A 100 9.59 1.88 -21.92
CA LEU A 100 9.56 1.38 -23.30
C LEU A 100 10.86 0.64 -23.63
N GLY A 101 10.72 -0.53 -24.26
CA GLY A 101 11.86 -1.21 -24.87
C GLY A 101 12.46 -0.37 -25.99
N ARG A 102 13.78 -0.45 -26.20
CA ARG A 102 14.49 0.34 -27.23
C ARG A 102 13.89 0.18 -28.63
N GLU A 103 13.37 -1.01 -28.93
CA GLU A 103 12.77 -1.36 -30.22
C GLU A 103 11.25 -1.53 -30.13
N ALA A 104 10.60 -0.86 -29.17
CA ALA A 104 9.15 -0.96 -29.00
C ALA A 104 8.42 -0.64 -30.32
N PRO A 105 7.49 -1.50 -30.77
CA PRO A 105 6.73 -1.26 -31.99
C PRO A 105 5.84 -0.03 -31.85
N ARG A 106 5.41 0.56 -32.97
CA ARG A 106 4.61 1.78 -32.97
C ARG A 106 3.37 1.67 -32.08
N SER A 107 2.64 0.55 -32.12
CA SER A 107 1.46 0.32 -31.27
C SER A 107 1.76 0.42 -29.77
N ALA A 108 2.93 -0.01 -29.32
CA ALA A 108 3.33 0.09 -27.91
C ALA A 108 3.71 1.53 -27.53
N ARG A 109 4.28 2.31 -28.46
CA ARG A 109 4.58 3.74 -28.25
C ARG A 109 3.30 4.57 -28.23
N ASP A 110 2.41 4.34 -29.19
CA ASP A 110 1.12 5.01 -29.27
C ASP A 110 0.32 4.77 -27.98
N LEU A 111 0.30 3.53 -27.45
CA LEU A 111 -0.32 3.24 -26.16
C LEU A 111 0.35 3.99 -24.99
N ALA A 112 1.68 4.09 -24.98
CA ALA A 112 2.41 4.79 -23.93
C ALA A 112 2.14 6.30 -23.91
N GLU A 113 1.84 6.91 -25.05
CA GLU A 113 1.47 8.33 -25.12
C GLU A 113 0.04 8.60 -24.62
N LEU A 114 -0.80 7.57 -24.54
CA LEU A 114 -2.19 7.68 -24.11
C LEU A 114 -2.40 7.42 -22.60
N LEU A 115 -1.39 6.92 -21.90
CA LEU A 115 -1.44 6.53 -20.47
C LEU A 115 -0.82 7.60 -19.56
#